data_AF-A0A4R5BR53-F1
#
_entry.id   AF-A0A4R5BR53-F1
#
_cell.length_a   1.000
_cell.length_b   1.000
_cell.length_c   1.000
_cell.angle_alpha   90.00
_cell.angle_beta   90.00
_cell.angle_gamma   90.00
#
_symmetry.space_group_name_H-M   'P 1'
#
loop_
_entity.id
_entity.type
_entity.pdbx_description
1 polymer ?
#
loop_
_entity_poly.entity_id
_entity_poly.type
_entity_poly.pdbx_seq_one_letter_code
_entity_poly.pdbx_strand_id
1 'polypeptide(L)'
;MANGVSPGGPGWWTRRWAAPITLAAAVTAAVAGVGLTVDRDAADKDKERQSALPGPRFRITSGWDGATPAQDAGTPWLQIHAMAKGGTEPVDSVRPPSPSAGPVTGIVDGPGRTFVVSSVRAEPCETRLFRFRVTADGHAAGIAPVAGGVVPSLVAGLALSPDGRSIAYATAPCTAGLRAGDTRRATLTVLDAAGRSRTWSTARPSVVGEIVWARDGRTLGYTTAEVRGKLRSGRAIGEAEVHALDTRAPGTDLLGGRVLFRSPPGAGRLFRAVMNTDGRTGYGELRKERPPATVRFTFAEGQAMRITHTEPEEPTAVEPTTIKPLTVTLHSGGPVDGVPLRACLNGIDAFGRVTEGIFMSNPLGTFECRTAWTG
;
A
#
# COMPACT_ATOMS: atom_id res chain seq x y z
N MET A 1 -19.95 -0.40 -94.15
CA MET A 1 -18.88 -1.21 -93.51
C MET A 1 -18.08 -0.27 -92.63
N ALA A 2 -17.73 -0.51 -91.37
CA ALA A 2 -18.16 -1.42 -90.32
C ALA A 2 -17.78 -0.70 -89.01
N ASN A 3 -18.73 -0.56 -88.09
CA ASN A 3 -18.53 0.03 -86.77
C ASN A 3 -17.76 -0.95 -85.87
N GLY A 4 -16.66 -0.50 -85.27
CA GLY A 4 -15.88 -1.25 -84.28
C GLY A 4 -15.95 -0.58 -82.91
N VAL A 5 -16.86 -1.03 -82.06
CA VAL A 5 -16.97 -0.68 -80.65
C VAL A 5 -16.03 -1.61 -79.85
N SER A 6 -15.12 -1.05 -79.05
CA SER A 6 -14.31 -1.82 -78.08
C SER A 6 -15.02 -1.90 -76.72
N PRO A 7 -15.05 -3.08 -76.07
CA PRO A 7 -15.66 -3.27 -74.76
C PRO A 7 -14.75 -2.80 -73.62
N GLY A 8 -15.39 -2.35 -72.54
CA GLY A 8 -14.78 -1.67 -71.40
C GLY A 8 -13.80 -2.51 -70.58
N GLY A 9 -12.74 -1.84 -70.13
CA GLY A 9 -11.88 -2.35 -69.06
C GLY A 9 -12.58 -2.23 -67.69
N PRO A 10 -12.36 -3.18 -66.77
CA PRO A 10 -12.95 -3.17 -65.44
C PRO A 10 -12.52 -1.92 -64.65
N GLY A 11 -13.53 -1.25 -64.10
CA GLY A 11 -13.43 0.07 -63.51
C GLY A 11 -12.51 0.17 -62.30
N TRP A 12 -11.79 1.28 -62.27
CA TRP A 12 -10.96 1.86 -61.20
C TRP A 12 -11.58 1.93 -59.79
N TRP A 13 -12.85 1.55 -59.62
CA TRP A 13 -13.58 1.62 -58.34
C TRP A 13 -13.14 0.58 -57.31
N THR A 14 -12.56 -0.54 -57.71
CA THR A 14 -12.13 -1.61 -56.79
C THR A 14 -10.80 -1.32 -56.07
N ARG A 15 -10.05 -0.27 -56.46
CA ARG A 15 -8.76 0.07 -55.80
C ARG A 15 -8.86 1.02 -54.60
N ARG A 16 -10.03 1.61 -54.30
CA ARG A 16 -10.18 2.56 -53.17
C ARG A 16 -10.60 1.95 -51.84
N TRP A 17 -10.93 0.66 -51.79
CA TRP A 17 -11.39 -0.01 -50.56
C TRP A 17 -10.42 -1.04 -49.97
N ALA A 18 -9.30 -1.34 -50.65
CA ALA A 18 -8.33 -2.31 -50.15
C ALA A 18 -7.35 -1.76 -49.08
N ALA A 19 -7.15 -0.43 -49.04
CA ALA A 19 -6.23 0.21 -48.10
C ALA A 19 -6.72 0.29 -46.63
N PRO A 20 -8.01 0.59 -46.32
CA PRO A 20 -8.47 0.64 -44.93
C PRO A 20 -8.64 -0.75 -44.28
N ILE A 21 -8.88 -1.80 -45.07
CA ILE A 21 -9.08 -3.16 -44.54
C ILE A 21 -7.76 -3.80 -44.08
N THR A 22 -6.66 -3.53 -44.79
CA THR A 22 -5.33 -4.05 -44.43
C THR A 22 -4.77 -3.40 -43.16
N LEU A 23 -5.07 -2.12 -42.90
CA LEU A 23 -4.67 -1.45 -41.66
C LEU A 23 -5.45 -1.95 -40.44
N ALA A 24 -6.75 -2.23 -40.58
CA ALA A 24 -7.57 -2.81 -39.52
C ALA A 24 -7.13 -4.23 -39.16
N ALA A 25 -6.79 -5.06 -40.16
CA ALA A 25 -6.28 -6.41 -39.92
C ALA A 25 -4.92 -6.41 -39.21
N ALA A 26 -4.03 -5.44 -39.51
CA ALA A 26 -2.74 -5.30 -38.85
C ALA A 26 -2.87 -4.87 -37.37
N VAL A 27 -3.84 -4.01 -37.04
CA VAL A 27 -4.12 -3.64 -35.64
C VAL A 27 -4.74 -4.81 -34.87
N THR A 28 -5.65 -5.58 -35.49
CA THR A 28 -6.21 -6.78 -34.85
C THR A 28 -5.16 -7.87 -34.66
N ALA A 29 -4.22 -8.04 -35.61
CA ALA A 29 -3.11 -8.99 -35.47
C ALA A 29 -2.06 -8.52 -34.44
N ALA A 30 -1.80 -7.22 -34.30
CA ALA A 30 -0.91 -6.68 -33.27
C ALA A 30 -1.54 -6.76 -31.86
N VAL A 31 -2.85 -6.56 -31.74
CA VAL A 31 -3.59 -6.72 -30.47
C VAL A 31 -3.77 -8.20 -30.11
N ALA A 32 -3.96 -9.09 -31.09
CA ALA A 32 -4.00 -10.53 -30.87
C ALA A 32 -2.60 -11.13 -30.59
N GLY A 33 -1.53 -10.58 -31.19
CA GLY A 33 -0.15 -11.04 -30.97
C GLY A 33 0.44 -10.64 -29.62
N VAL A 34 -0.02 -9.53 -29.03
CA VAL A 34 0.30 -9.14 -27.64
C VAL A 34 -0.68 -9.75 -26.63
N GLY A 35 -1.78 -10.33 -27.13
CA GLY A 35 -2.75 -11.08 -26.36
C GLY A 35 -2.28 -12.48 -25.99
N LEU A 36 -1.75 -12.62 -24.78
CA LEU A 36 -2.06 -13.72 -23.88
C LEU A 36 -1.52 -15.13 -24.24
N THR A 37 -0.21 -15.30 -24.31
CA THR A 37 0.39 -16.49 -23.67
C THR A 37 0.68 -16.15 -22.21
N VAL A 38 -0.38 -16.01 -21.41
CA VAL A 38 -0.21 -16.14 -19.95
C VAL A 38 0.14 -17.60 -19.75
N ASP A 39 1.43 -17.85 -19.59
CA ASP A 39 2.01 -19.17 -19.41
C ASP A 39 1.39 -19.79 -18.14
N ARG A 40 0.33 -20.58 -18.33
CA ARG A 40 -0.41 -21.21 -17.22
C ARG A 40 0.50 -22.11 -16.40
N ASP A 41 1.52 -22.68 -17.04
CA ASP A 41 2.53 -23.50 -16.40
C ASP A 41 3.41 -22.69 -15.45
N ALA A 42 3.65 -21.40 -15.75
CA ALA A 42 4.35 -20.51 -14.82
C ALA A 42 3.47 -20.19 -13.59
N ALA A 43 2.18 -19.94 -13.80
CA ALA A 43 1.25 -19.63 -12.71
C ALA A 43 1.04 -20.82 -11.75
N ASP A 44 1.02 -22.06 -12.27
CA ASP A 44 0.86 -23.25 -11.42
C ASP A 44 2.17 -23.62 -10.70
N LYS A 45 3.34 -23.42 -11.33
CA LYS A 45 4.65 -23.54 -10.64
C LYS A 45 4.81 -22.50 -9.53
N ASP A 46 4.28 -21.30 -9.71
CA ASP A 46 4.29 -20.27 -8.67
C ASP A 46 3.43 -20.66 -7.47
N LYS A 47 2.26 -21.28 -7.67
CA LYS A 47 1.43 -21.81 -6.56
C LYS A 47 2.13 -22.93 -5.79
N GLU A 48 2.81 -23.84 -6.49
CA GLU A 48 3.54 -24.94 -5.86
C GLU A 48 4.74 -24.43 -5.06
N ARG A 49 5.51 -23.48 -5.61
CA ARG A 49 6.59 -22.80 -4.88
C ARG A 49 6.10 -22.01 -3.67
N GLN A 50 4.94 -21.36 -3.81
CA GLN A 50 4.35 -20.56 -2.73
C GLN A 50 3.82 -21.46 -1.60
N SER A 51 3.37 -22.68 -1.92
CA SER A 51 2.96 -23.70 -0.94
C SER A 51 4.14 -24.35 -0.22
N ALA A 52 5.35 -24.29 -0.80
CA ALA A 52 6.57 -24.85 -0.22
C ALA A 52 7.25 -23.92 0.80
N LEU A 53 6.88 -22.64 0.86
CA LEU A 53 7.42 -21.72 1.87
C LEU A 53 6.75 -22.00 3.23
N PRO A 54 7.52 -22.16 4.32
CA PRO A 54 6.93 -22.24 5.66
C PRO A 54 6.07 -21.01 5.92
N GLY A 55 4.79 -21.23 6.24
CA GLY A 55 3.90 -20.14 6.64
C GLY A 55 4.41 -19.42 7.90
N PRO A 56 3.86 -18.23 8.21
CA PRO A 56 4.21 -17.54 9.46
C PRO A 56 3.87 -18.45 10.65
N ARG A 57 4.78 -18.53 11.61
CA ARG A 57 4.63 -19.31 12.85
C ARG A 57 3.89 -18.55 13.92
N PHE A 58 3.98 -17.21 13.92
CA PHE A 58 3.36 -16.36 14.91
C PHE A 58 2.63 -15.18 14.28
N ARG A 59 1.51 -14.80 14.90
CA ARG A 59 0.76 -13.58 14.66
C ARG A 59 0.85 -12.68 15.89
N ILE A 60 1.19 -11.43 15.69
CA ILE A 60 1.23 -10.41 16.74
C ILE A 60 0.07 -9.45 16.47
N THR A 61 -0.77 -9.20 17.48
CA THR A 61 -1.88 -8.24 17.40
C THR A 61 -1.79 -7.23 18.53
N SER A 62 -2.34 -6.03 18.33
CA SER A 62 -2.50 -5.04 19.40
C SER A 62 -3.84 -5.13 20.10
N GLY A 63 -3.87 -5.06 21.43
CA GLY A 63 -5.11 -5.24 22.18
C GLY A 63 -5.58 -6.69 22.16
N TRP A 64 -6.87 -6.90 22.43
CA TRP A 64 -7.51 -8.20 22.28
C TRP A 64 -7.82 -8.51 20.81
N ASP A 65 -7.48 -9.72 20.37
CA ASP A 65 -7.95 -10.31 19.12
C ASP A 65 -8.96 -11.42 19.43
N GLY A 66 -10.26 -11.09 19.39
CA GLY A 66 -11.36 -12.05 19.59
C GLY A 66 -12.19 -11.84 20.86
N ALA A 67 -12.76 -12.93 21.40
CA ALA A 67 -13.72 -12.90 22.50
C ALA A 67 -13.11 -12.24 23.75
N THR A 68 -13.88 -11.33 24.36
CA THR A 68 -13.54 -10.58 25.56
C THR A 68 -13.08 -11.55 26.67
N PRO A 69 -11.93 -11.32 27.32
CA PRO A 69 -11.50 -12.18 28.42
C PRO A 69 -12.45 -12.12 29.62
N ALA A 70 -12.25 -13.01 30.59
CA ALA A 70 -12.83 -12.90 31.93
C ALA A 70 -12.58 -11.49 32.53
N GLN A 71 -13.55 -10.98 33.28
CA GLN A 71 -13.68 -9.57 33.69
C GLN A 71 -12.46 -8.92 34.39
N ASP A 72 -11.46 -9.70 34.81
CA ASP A 72 -10.32 -9.22 35.60
C ASP A 72 -8.99 -9.12 34.82
N ALA A 73 -8.92 -9.57 33.57
CA ALA A 73 -7.72 -9.45 32.76
C ALA A 73 -7.71 -8.09 32.02
N GLY A 74 -6.92 -7.13 32.53
CA GLY A 74 -6.71 -5.86 31.83
C GLY A 74 -6.28 -6.04 30.37
N THR A 75 -6.67 -5.10 29.50
CA THR A 75 -6.39 -5.18 28.06
C THR A 75 -4.88 -5.26 27.78
N PRO A 76 -4.39 -6.32 27.10
CA PRO A 76 -2.99 -6.43 26.75
C PRO A 76 -2.65 -5.33 25.76
N TRP A 77 -1.40 -4.89 25.82
CA TRP A 77 -0.85 -3.99 24.84
C TRP A 77 -0.62 -4.71 23.52
N LEU A 78 -0.07 -5.93 23.59
CA LEU A 78 0.11 -6.84 22.46
C LEU A 78 -0.31 -8.26 22.85
N GLN A 79 -0.85 -9.02 21.90
CA GLN A 79 -1.04 -10.46 21.99
C GLN A 79 -0.21 -11.16 20.92
N ILE A 80 0.39 -12.29 21.28
CA ILE A 80 1.11 -13.15 20.34
C ILE A 80 0.40 -14.50 20.29
N HIS A 81 0.10 -14.95 19.08
CA HIS A 81 -0.52 -16.24 18.83
C HIS A 81 0.39 -17.13 17.99
N ALA A 82 0.49 -18.40 18.31
CA ALA A 82 1.03 -19.42 17.43
C ALA A 82 0.03 -19.76 16.32
N MET A 83 0.55 -19.96 15.12
CA MET A 83 -0.20 -20.42 13.96
C MET A 83 -0.14 -21.94 13.89
N ALA A 84 -1.29 -22.59 14.07
CA ALA A 84 -1.42 -24.04 14.02
C ALA A 84 -2.41 -24.47 12.93
N LYS A 85 -2.33 -25.74 12.51
CA LYS A 85 -3.26 -26.35 11.56
C LYS A 85 -4.63 -26.52 12.24
N GLY A 86 -5.45 -25.47 12.21
CA GLY A 86 -6.75 -25.43 12.89
C GLY A 86 -7.10 -24.08 13.52
N GLY A 87 -6.16 -23.13 13.57
CA GLY A 87 -6.42 -21.78 14.09
C GLY A 87 -5.19 -21.12 14.71
N THR A 88 -5.47 -20.14 15.57
CA THR A 88 -4.45 -19.38 16.32
C THR A 88 -4.56 -19.69 17.81
N GLU A 89 -3.46 -20.05 18.46
CA GLU A 89 -3.39 -20.31 19.90
C GLU A 89 -2.64 -19.16 20.60
N PRO A 90 -3.18 -18.53 21.65
CA PRO A 90 -2.45 -17.48 22.37
C PRO A 90 -1.22 -18.05 23.07
N VAL A 91 -0.06 -17.43 22.86
CA VAL A 91 1.25 -17.81 23.43
C VAL A 91 1.74 -16.79 24.43
N ASP A 92 1.50 -15.50 24.17
CA ASP A 92 1.96 -14.41 25.03
C ASP A 92 0.97 -13.25 25.07
N SER A 93 0.98 -12.54 26.20
CA SER A 93 0.12 -11.39 26.50
C SER A 93 0.95 -10.30 27.16
N VAL A 94 1.29 -9.29 26.38
CA VAL A 94 2.25 -8.25 26.76
C VAL A 94 1.52 -7.08 27.40
N ARG A 95 1.96 -6.68 28.59
CA ARG A 95 1.46 -5.47 29.27
C ARG A 95 2.10 -4.21 28.67
N PRO A 96 1.41 -3.05 28.71
CA PRO A 96 1.99 -1.80 28.23
C PRO A 96 3.23 -1.42 29.08
N PRO A 97 4.30 -0.88 28.46
CA PRO A 97 5.45 -0.36 29.19
C PRO A 97 5.06 0.74 30.19
N SER A 98 5.81 0.84 31.29
CA SER A 98 5.67 1.90 32.28
C SER A 98 6.67 3.06 32.04
N PRO A 99 6.27 4.33 32.18
CA PRO A 99 4.89 4.81 32.34
C PRO A 99 4.07 4.55 31.06
N SER A 100 2.76 4.39 31.21
CA SER A 100 1.85 3.93 30.13
C SER A 100 2.21 4.50 28.76
N ALA A 101 2.50 3.60 27.81
CA ALA A 101 2.77 3.94 26.42
C ALA A 101 1.54 4.49 25.67
N GLY A 102 0.34 4.22 26.17
CA GLY A 102 -0.93 4.42 25.46
C GLY A 102 -1.35 3.21 24.62
N PRO A 103 -2.46 3.29 23.85
CA PRO A 103 -2.83 2.24 22.90
C PRO A 103 -1.82 2.14 21.76
N VAL A 104 -1.65 0.93 21.22
CA VAL A 104 -0.88 0.68 20.00
C VAL A 104 -1.71 1.10 18.78
N THR A 105 -1.06 1.80 17.86
CA THR A 105 -1.64 2.29 16.61
C THR A 105 -1.02 1.64 15.37
N GLY A 106 0.09 0.93 15.54
CA GLY A 106 0.78 0.26 14.44
C GLY A 106 1.86 -0.70 14.92
N ILE A 107 2.02 -1.81 14.19
CA ILE A 107 3.04 -2.82 14.36
C ILE A 107 3.65 -3.08 12.99
N VAL A 108 4.98 -3.11 12.91
CA VAL A 108 5.70 -3.50 11.70
C VAL A 108 6.76 -4.54 12.05
N ASP A 109 6.87 -5.58 11.23
CA ASP A 109 7.89 -6.60 11.34
C ASP A 109 9.24 -6.10 10.81
N GLY A 110 10.29 -6.80 11.21
CA GLY A 110 11.66 -6.41 10.99
C GLY A 110 12.60 -7.60 10.88
N PRO A 111 13.90 -7.35 10.61
CA PRO A 111 14.87 -8.43 10.48
C PRO A 111 15.04 -9.18 11.80
N GLY A 112 15.23 -10.50 11.70
CA GLY A 112 15.53 -11.35 12.86
C GLY A 112 14.46 -11.33 13.94
N ARG A 113 13.18 -11.40 13.55
CA ARG A 113 12.01 -11.38 14.45
C ARG A 113 11.95 -10.12 15.34
N THR A 114 12.54 -9.03 14.87
CA THR A 114 12.45 -7.73 15.53
C THR A 114 11.18 -7.04 15.05
N PHE A 115 10.54 -6.29 15.93
CA PHE A 115 9.32 -5.54 15.62
C PHE A 115 9.46 -4.11 16.09
N VAL A 116 8.77 -3.19 15.42
CA VAL A 116 8.56 -1.82 15.89
C VAL A 116 7.07 -1.58 16.09
N VAL A 117 6.75 -0.92 17.21
CA VAL A 117 5.38 -0.58 17.61
C VAL A 117 5.28 0.93 17.74
N SER A 118 4.24 1.53 17.16
CA SER A 118 3.83 2.89 17.50
C SER A 118 2.70 2.85 18.51
N SER A 119 2.80 3.70 19.53
CA SER A 119 1.78 3.84 20.57
C SER A 119 1.53 5.30 20.86
N VAL A 120 0.27 5.70 21.02
CA VAL A 120 -0.12 7.12 21.10
C VAL A 120 -0.60 7.50 22.50
N ARG A 121 -0.19 8.67 22.98
CA ARG A 121 -0.72 9.31 24.19
C ARG A 121 -1.48 10.56 23.81
N ALA A 122 -2.56 10.85 24.53
CA ALA A 122 -3.36 12.06 24.34
C ALA A 122 -2.77 13.28 25.07
N GLU A 123 -2.17 13.06 26.25
CA GLU A 123 -1.69 14.11 27.14
C GLU A 123 -0.28 13.79 27.69
N PRO A 124 0.78 14.49 27.22
CA PRO A 124 0.79 15.32 26.01
C PRO A 124 0.49 14.47 24.76
N CYS A 125 0.06 15.12 23.68
CA CYS A 125 -0.17 14.37 22.45
C CYS A 125 1.15 14.00 21.77
N GLU A 126 1.48 12.72 21.82
CA GLU A 126 2.73 12.18 21.28
C GLU A 126 2.55 10.74 20.85
N THR A 127 3.30 10.32 19.83
CA THR A 127 3.51 8.91 19.51
C THR A 127 4.87 8.48 20.04
N ARG A 128 4.92 7.32 20.69
CA ARG A 128 6.12 6.66 21.18
C ARG A 128 6.39 5.41 20.35
N LEU A 129 7.62 5.27 19.89
CA LEU A 129 8.09 4.10 19.17
C LEU A 129 8.83 3.16 20.12
N PHE A 130 8.45 1.88 20.07
CA PHE A 130 9.10 0.81 20.82
C PHE A 130 9.63 -0.25 19.88
N ARG A 131 10.66 -0.96 20.32
CA ARG A 131 11.23 -2.11 19.64
C ARG A 131 11.22 -3.31 20.57
N PHE A 132 10.97 -4.49 20.01
CA PHE A 132 11.08 -5.75 20.73
C PHE A 132 11.42 -6.89 19.78
N ARG A 133 11.67 -8.08 20.32
CA ARG A 133 11.85 -9.31 19.54
C ARG A 133 10.81 -10.35 19.93
N VAL A 134 10.46 -11.23 18.99
CA VAL A 134 9.72 -12.46 19.28
C VAL A 134 10.69 -13.63 19.29
N THR A 135 10.72 -14.38 20.39
CA THR A 135 11.57 -15.56 20.57
C THR A 135 11.07 -16.73 19.70
N ALA A 136 11.84 -17.83 19.65
CA ALA A 136 11.50 -18.97 18.79
C ALA A 136 10.27 -19.77 19.23
N ASP A 137 9.90 -19.63 20.50
CA ASP A 137 8.72 -20.16 21.16
C ASP A 137 7.56 -19.15 21.20
N GLY A 138 7.74 -17.92 20.71
CA GLY A 138 6.63 -16.98 20.50
C GLY A 138 6.42 -15.94 21.60
N HIS A 139 7.39 -15.75 22.50
CA HIS A 139 7.31 -14.73 23.56
C HIS A 139 7.95 -13.41 23.14
N ALA A 140 7.39 -12.30 23.62
CA ALA A 140 7.98 -10.98 23.46
C ALA A 140 9.18 -10.82 24.41
N ALA A 141 10.30 -10.34 23.90
CA ALA A 141 11.51 -10.08 24.66
C ALA A 141 12.11 -8.71 24.33
N GLY A 142 12.71 -8.07 25.34
CA GLY A 142 13.50 -6.85 25.18
C GLY A 142 12.71 -5.65 24.67
N ILE A 143 11.45 -5.49 25.11
CA ILE A 143 10.63 -4.32 24.77
C ILE A 143 11.29 -3.06 25.35
N ALA A 144 11.71 -2.16 24.46
CA ALA A 144 12.41 -0.93 24.84
C ALA A 144 11.99 0.25 23.94
N PRO A 145 12.00 1.49 24.46
CA PRO A 145 11.82 2.68 23.64
C PRO A 145 12.91 2.79 22.56
N VAL A 146 12.54 3.29 21.39
CA VAL A 146 13.50 3.64 20.33
C VAL A 146 14.11 5.01 20.67
N ALA A 147 15.44 5.16 20.52
CA ALA A 147 16.12 6.45 20.68
C ALA A 147 15.52 7.49 19.72
N GLY A 148 15.18 8.69 20.21
CA GLY A 148 14.48 9.71 19.42
C GLY A 148 13.05 9.34 19.00
N GLY A 149 12.51 8.23 19.51
CA GLY A 149 11.20 7.69 19.14
C GLY A 149 10.00 8.35 19.82
N VAL A 150 10.18 9.48 20.51
CA VAL A 150 9.08 10.28 21.04
C VAL A 150 8.78 11.40 20.04
N VAL A 151 7.63 11.31 19.37
CA VAL A 151 7.22 12.19 18.29
C VAL A 151 6.04 13.03 18.77
N PRO A 152 6.12 14.37 18.81
CA PRO A 152 5.03 15.23 19.28
C PRO A 152 3.91 15.40 18.23
N SER A 153 3.45 14.28 17.67
CA SER A 153 2.48 14.17 16.57
C SER A 153 1.97 12.72 16.50
N LEU A 154 0.90 12.50 15.74
CA LEU A 154 0.47 11.16 15.36
C LEU A 154 1.42 10.60 14.30
N VAL A 155 1.67 9.29 14.39
CA VAL A 155 2.53 8.55 13.46
C VAL A 155 1.73 7.44 12.79
N ALA A 156 1.89 7.29 11.48
CA ALA A 156 1.29 6.20 10.72
C ALA A 156 2.19 5.75 9.55
N GLY A 157 1.84 4.65 8.87
CA GLY A 157 2.58 4.15 7.71
C GLY A 157 4.02 3.73 8.05
N LEU A 158 4.20 3.06 9.18
CA LEU A 158 5.52 2.61 9.62
C LEU A 158 6.17 1.70 8.57
N ALA A 159 7.45 1.94 8.26
CA ALA A 159 8.26 1.05 7.44
C ALA A 159 9.67 0.90 8.02
N LEU A 160 10.18 -0.32 8.06
CA LEU A 160 11.50 -0.60 8.59
C LEU A 160 12.49 -0.91 7.46
N SER A 161 13.66 -0.29 7.53
CA SER A 161 14.77 -0.56 6.62
C SER A 161 15.20 -2.04 6.63
N PRO A 162 15.82 -2.55 5.56
CA PRO A 162 16.23 -3.96 5.47
C PRO A 162 17.20 -4.41 6.58
N ASP A 163 18.03 -3.51 7.10
CA ASP A 163 18.96 -3.76 8.20
C ASP A 163 18.34 -3.53 9.59
N GLY A 164 17.11 -3.02 9.65
CA GLY A 164 16.41 -2.71 10.90
C GLY A 164 16.93 -1.48 11.63
N ARG A 165 17.80 -0.66 11.03
CA ARG A 165 18.45 0.47 11.71
C ARG A 165 17.71 1.80 11.56
N SER A 166 16.83 1.89 10.58
CA SER A 166 16.04 3.10 10.30
C SER A 166 14.55 2.78 10.20
N ILE A 167 13.72 3.67 10.76
CA ILE A 167 12.26 3.62 10.72
C ILE A 167 11.76 4.82 9.91
N ALA A 168 10.96 4.57 8.88
CA ALA A 168 10.28 5.61 8.12
C ALA A 168 8.81 5.68 8.51
N TYR A 169 8.24 6.87 8.55
CA TYR A 169 6.84 7.08 8.92
C TYR A 169 6.28 8.42 8.48
N ALA A 170 4.95 8.49 8.33
CA ALA A 170 4.22 9.73 8.13
C ALA A 170 3.85 10.39 9.45
N THR A 171 3.76 11.72 9.48
CA THR A 171 3.25 12.45 10.66
C THR A 171 2.04 13.33 10.34
N ALA A 172 1.17 13.48 11.33
CA ALA A 172 0.09 14.45 11.33
C ALA A 172 -0.04 15.06 12.73
N PRO A 173 -0.37 16.35 12.88
CA PRO A 173 -0.58 16.91 14.19
C PRO A 173 -1.80 16.29 14.84
N CYS A 174 -1.77 16.35 16.15
CA CYS A 174 -2.89 15.94 16.97
C CYS A 174 -4.02 16.96 16.92
N THR A 175 -5.24 16.46 16.85
CA THR A 175 -6.46 17.19 17.19
C THR A 175 -7.19 16.50 18.32
N ALA A 176 -8.22 17.14 18.87
CA ALA A 176 -9.00 16.61 19.97
C ALA A 176 -9.45 15.16 19.71
N GLY A 177 -9.23 14.29 20.69
CA GLY A 177 -9.59 12.87 20.61
C GLY A 177 -8.63 11.99 19.79
N LEU A 178 -7.32 12.30 19.77
CA LEU A 178 -6.29 11.52 19.07
C LEU A 178 -6.52 11.36 17.57
N ARG A 179 -7.14 12.37 16.95
CA ARG A 179 -7.43 12.39 15.51
C ARG A 179 -6.36 13.15 14.76
N ALA A 180 -6.02 12.67 13.56
CA ALA A 180 -5.13 13.39 12.67
C ALA A 180 -5.80 14.70 12.22
N GLY A 181 -5.14 15.83 12.46
CA GLY A 181 -5.65 17.12 12.02
C GLY A 181 -5.75 17.24 10.50
N ASP A 182 -6.55 18.22 10.05
CA ASP A 182 -6.58 18.68 8.65
C ASP A 182 -5.31 19.49 8.33
N THR A 183 -4.12 18.92 8.57
CA THR A 183 -2.92 19.45 7.97
C THR A 183 -2.73 18.85 6.61
N ARG A 184 -2.77 19.73 5.64
CA ARG A 184 -2.66 19.37 4.24
C ARG A 184 -1.19 19.28 3.80
N ARG A 185 -0.22 19.23 4.71
CA ARG A 185 1.18 19.02 4.30
C ARG A 185 1.53 17.59 4.62
N ALA A 186 1.73 16.79 3.58
CA ALA A 186 2.27 15.46 3.76
C ALA A 186 3.68 15.61 4.34
N THR A 187 3.98 14.80 5.34
CA THR A 187 5.30 14.76 5.96
C THR A 187 5.75 13.31 6.03
N LEU A 188 7.02 13.08 5.72
CA LEU A 188 7.67 11.79 5.80
C LEU A 188 8.94 11.98 6.63
N THR A 189 9.12 11.17 7.66
CA THR A 189 10.27 11.24 8.55
C THR A 189 10.99 9.89 8.56
N VAL A 190 12.32 9.94 8.55
CA VAL A 190 13.19 8.78 8.82
C VAL A 190 13.90 9.03 10.14
N LEU A 191 13.79 8.07 11.06
CA LEU A 191 14.48 8.02 12.34
C LEU A 191 15.55 6.92 12.29
N ASP A 192 16.81 7.26 12.58
CA ASP A 192 17.90 6.29 12.65
C ASP A 192 18.10 5.71 14.07
N ALA A 193 18.93 4.68 14.17
CA ALA A 193 19.21 4.00 15.44
C ALA A 193 19.91 4.88 16.50
N ALA A 194 20.54 5.98 16.09
CA ALA A 194 21.13 6.97 17.00
C ALA A 194 20.10 7.99 17.49
N GLY A 195 18.84 7.89 17.03
CA GLY A 195 17.76 8.80 17.35
C GLY A 195 17.77 10.10 16.56
N ARG A 196 18.53 10.18 15.47
CA ARG A 196 18.52 11.33 14.57
C ARG A 196 17.37 11.18 13.59
N SER A 197 16.59 12.25 13.44
CA SER A 197 15.49 12.31 12.49
C SER A 197 15.81 13.20 11.29
N ARG A 198 15.25 12.85 10.15
CA ARG A 198 15.22 13.70 8.96
C ARG A 198 13.81 13.69 8.38
N THR A 199 13.29 14.88 8.06
CA THR A 199 11.92 15.06 7.60
C THR A 199 11.87 15.73 6.23
N TRP A 200 10.97 15.23 5.39
CA TRP A 200 10.60 15.81 4.10
C TRP A 200 9.13 16.20 4.14
N SER A 201 8.76 17.28 3.46
CA SER A 201 7.38 17.76 3.44
C SER A 201 6.97 18.31 2.08
N THR A 202 5.65 18.38 1.84
CA THR A 202 5.09 19.04 0.67
C THR A 202 4.72 20.49 0.99
N ALA A 203 4.91 21.40 0.02
CA ALA A 203 4.37 22.76 0.11
C ALA A 203 2.84 22.77 -0.09
N ARG A 204 2.34 21.90 -0.98
CA ARG A 204 0.94 21.81 -1.37
C ARG A 204 0.12 20.86 -0.48
N PRO A 205 -1.21 21.09 -0.40
CA PRO A 205 -2.20 20.16 0.11
C PRO A 205 -2.04 18.71 -0.39
N SER A 206 -1.46 17.81 0.41
CA SER A 206 -1.23 16.42 0.04
C SER A 206 -1.36 15.47 1.23
N VAL A 207 -1.66 14.21 0.93
CA VAL A 207 -1.52 13.07 1.84
C VAL A 207 -0.33 12.20 1.42
N VAL A 208 0.16 11.41 2.36
CA VAL A 208 1.17 10.37 2.11
C VAL A 208 0.62 9.03 2.58
N GLY A 209 0.81 8.01 1.75
CA GLY A 209 0.42 6.64 2.02
C GLY A 209 1.58 5.69 1.79
N GLU A 210 1.26 4.40 1.72
CA GLU A 210 2.14 3.26 1.36
C GLU A 210 3.65 3.54 1.39
N ILE A 211 4.27 3.47 2.57
CA ILE A 211 5.71 3.75 2.73
C ILE A 211 6.49 2.43 2.70
N VAL A 212 7.51 2.31 1.86
CA VAL A 212 8.29 1.07 1.66
C VAL A 212 9.77 1.34 1.46
N TRP A 213 10.64 0.57 2.11
CA TRP A 213 12.07 0.60 1.82
C TRP A 213 12.45 -0.31 0.67
N ALA A 214 13.35 0.16 -0.20
CA ALA A 214 14.05 -0.72 -1.13
C ALA A 214 15.15 -1.54 -0.42
N ARG A 215 15.63 -2.60 -1.08
CA ARG A 215 16.69 -3.49 -0.59
C ARG A 215 18.02 -2.79 -0.36
N ASP A 216 18.27 -1.68 -1.06
CA ASP A 216 19.48 -0.88 -0.91
C ASP A 216 19.59 -0.15 0.45
N GLY A 217 18.52 -0.15 1.26
CA GLY A 217 18.46 0.53 2.56
C GLY A 217 18.57 2.05 2.50
N ARG A 218 18.47 2.64 1.30
CA ARG A 218 18.66 4.07 1.03
C ARG A 218 17.42 4.68 0.36
N THR A 219 16.79 3.92 -0.53
CA THR A 219 15.64 4.36 -1.31
C THR A 219 14.35 4.06 -0.55
N LEU A 220 13.52 5.10 -0.39
CA LEU A 220 12.23 5.05 0.25
C LEU A 220 11.12 5.33 -0.77
N GLY A 221 10.27 4.34 -1.02
CA GLY A 221 9.06 4.49 -1.82
C GLY A 221 7.89 4.98 -0.98
N TYR A 222 7.08 5.87 -1.54
CA TYR A 222 5.85 6.34 -0.91
C TYR A 222 4.85 6.81 -1.96
N THR A 223 3.57 6.68 -1.62
CA THR A 223 2.49 7.26 -2.42
C THR A 223 2.15 8.65 -1.89
N THR A 224 1.98 9.61 -2.77
CA THR A 224 1.40 10.91 -2.45
C THR A 224 0.15 11.13 -3.27
N ALA A 225 -0.79 11.91 -2.75
CA ALA A 225 -1.92 12.38 -3.53
C ALA A 225 -2.32 13.79 -3.11
N GLU A 226 -2.65 14.63 -4.07
CA GLU A 226 -3.08 16.01 -3.80
C GLU A 226 -4.50 16.03 -3.24
N VAL A 227 -4.74 16.82 -2.19
CA VAL A 227 -6.08 17.02 -1.61
C VAL A 227 -6.69 18.26 -2.26
N ARG A 228 -7.77 18.08 -3.04
CA ARG A 228 -8.40 19.12 -3.86
C ARG A 228 -9.87 19.36 -3.48
N GLY A 229 -10.31 20.61 -3.61
CA GLY A 229 -11.71 21.01 -3.53
C GLY A 229 -12.41 20.68 -2.21
N LYS A 230 -13.69 21.01 -2.13
CA LYS A 230 -14.62 20.51 -1.11
C LYS A 230 -15.74 19.77 -1.82
N LEU A 231 -16.08 18.59 -1.34
CA LEU A 231 -17.24 17.81 -1.72
C LEU A 231 -18.22 17.78 -0.53
N ARG A 232 -19.47 17.38 -0.74
CA ARG A 232 -20.46 17.24 0.35
C ARG A 232 -20.00 16.25 1.44
N SER A 233 -19.31 15.19 1.04
CA SER A 233 -18.86 14.09 1.90
C SER A 233 -17.39 14.18 2.35
N GLY A 234 -16.64 15.20 1.92
CA GLY A 234 -15.21 15.29 2.20
C GLY A 234 -14.47 16.18 1.21
N ARG A 235 -13.25 15.81 0.84
CA ARG A 235 -12.48 16.49 -0.21
C ARG A 235 -12.10 15.48 -1.29
N ALA A 236 -11.99 15.95 -2.53
CA ALA A 236 -11.54 15.10 -3.62
C ALA A 236 -10.04 14.84 -3.47
N ILE A 237 -9.62 13.61 -3.74
CA ILE A 237 -8.22 13.32 -4.00
C ILE A 237 -7.96 13.54 -5.50
N GLY A 238 -6.91 14.28 -5.79
CA GLY A 238 -6.41 14.52 -7.14
C GLY A 238 -5.63 13.31 -7.66
N GLU A 239 -4.70 13.59 -8.56
CA GLU A 239 -3.78 12.57 -9.05
C GLU A 239 -2.89 12.07 -7.91
N ALA A 240 -2.69 10.77 -7.90
CA ALA A 240 -1.78 10.09 -6.98
C ALA A 240 -0.50 9.71 -7.72
N GLU A 241 0.63 9.89 -7.06
CA GLU A 241 1.95 9.58 -7.57
C GLU A 241 2.67 8.62 -6.61
N VAL A 242 3.40 7.64 -7.16
CA VAL A 242 4.40 6.89 -6.38
C VAL A 242 5.75 7.53 -6.65
N HIS A 243 6.42 7.93 -5.58
CA HIS A 243 7.78 8.45 -5.61
C HIS A 243 8.74 7.46 -5.00
N ALA A 244 10.00 7.58 -5.39
CA ALA A 244 11.12 6.99 -4.69
C ALA A 244 12.11 8.09 -4.31
N LEU A 245 12.35 8.23 -3.02
CA LEU A 245 13.22 9.23 -2.42
C LEU A 245 14.52 8.59 -1.97
N ASP A 246 15.63 9.20 -2.35
CA ASP A 246 16.93 8.90 -1.78
C ASP A 246 17.09 9.64 -0.43
N THR A 247 17.13 8.89 0.66
CA THR A 247 17.22 9.44 2.03
C THR A 247 18.53 10.17 2.33
N ARG A 248 19.56 10.02 1.49
CA ARG A 248 20.85 10.72 1.60
C ARG A 248 20.97 11.93 0.69
N ALA A 249 20.14 12.04 -0.35
CA ALA A 249 20.15 13.20 -1.23
C ALA A 249 19.89 14.48 -0.42
N PRO A 250 20.49 15.64 -0.77
CA PRO A 250 20.20 16.90 -0.10
C PRO A 250 18.75 17.35 -0.34
N GLY A 251 18.26 18.28 0.48
CA GLY A 251 16.91 18.85 0.37
C GLY A 251 15.87 18.25 1.32
N THR A 252 14.69 18.87 1.34
CA THR A 252 13.58 18.56 2.26
C THR A 252 12.22 18.52 1.56
N ASP A 253 12.19 18.65 0.23
CA ASP A 253 10.96 18.55 -0.54
C ASP A 253 10.59 17.08 -0.74
N LEU A 254 9.42 16.71 -0.26
CA LEU A 254 8.88 15.36 -0.43
C LEU A 254 8.54 15.06 -1.89
N LEU A 255 8.31 16.07 -2.74
CA LEU A 255 8.06 15.85 -4.17
C LEU A 255 9.35 15.79 -5.00
N GLY A 256 10.52 16.00 -4.38
CA GLY A 256 11.82 15.92 -5.05
C GLY A 256 12.30 14.49 -5.36
N GLY A 257 11.59 13.47 -4.86
CA GLY A 257 11.85 12.07 -5.20
C GLY A 257 11.50 11.76 -6.66
N ARG A 258 12.22 10.81 -7.28
CA ARG A 258 11.92 10.38 -8.65
C ARG A 258 10.53 9.75 -8.72
N VAL A 259 9.80 10.03 -9.79
CA VAL A 259 8.44 9.51 -9.96
C VAL A 259 8.48 8.15 -10.63
N LEU A 260 7.88 7.16 -9.98
CA LEU A 260 7.73 5.79 -10.48
C LEU A 260 6.41 5.56 -11.20
N PHE A 261 5.37 6.26 -10.75
CA PHE A 261 4.02 6.11 -11.26
C PHE A 261 3.25 7.41 -11.08
N ARG A 262 2.42 7.74 -12.06
CA ARG A 262 1.39 8.77 -11.96
C ARG A 262 0.06 8.13 -12.36
N SER A 263 -0.97 8.30 -11.53
CA SER A 263 -2.31 7.87 -11.87
C SER A 263 -2.76 8.60 -13.15
N PRO A 264 -3.11 7.89 -14.24
CA PRO A 264 -3.56 8.57 -15.44
C PRO A 264 -4.85 9.37 -15.16
N PRO A 265 -5.04 10.54 -15.79
CA PRO A 265 -6.29 11.29 -15.69
C PRO A 265 -7.48 10.41 -16.07
N GLY A 266 -8.49 10.34 -15.20
CA GLY A 266 -9.69 9.53 -15.45
C GLY A 266 -9.48 8.01 -15.38
N ALA A 267 -8.31 7.51 -14.93
CA ALA A 267 -8.06 6.07 -14.79
C ALA A 267 -9.01 5.37 -13.81
N GLY A 268 -9.66 6.13 -12.94
CA GLY A 268 -10.49 5.64 -11.85
C GLY A 268 -10.00 6.14 -10.50
N ARG A 269 -10.55 5.57 -9.43
CA ARG A 269 -10.14 5.86 -8.05
C ARG A 269 -9.01 4.91 -7.68
N LEU A 270 -7.81 5.43 -7.47
CA LEU A 270 -6.72 4.63 -6.94
C LEU A 270 -7.07 4.19 -5.51
N PHE A 271 -6.83 2.93 -5.17
CA PHE A 271 -6.92 2.42 -3.80
C PHE A 271 -5.54 2.33 -3.15
N ARG A 272 -4.59 1.78 -3.91
CA ARG A 272 -3.20 1.61 -3.48
C ARG A 272 -2.26 1.64 -4.68
N ALA A 273 -1.05 2.12 -4.46
CA ALA A 273 0.09 1.91 -5.34
C ALA A 273 1.32 1.81 -4.44
N VAL A 274 2.18 0.83 -4.68
CA VAL A 274 3.27 0.46 -3.77
C VAL A 274 4.51 0.18 -4.60
N MET A 275 5.63 0.75 -4.17
CA MET A 275 6.94 0.45 -4.73
C MET A 275 7.39 -0.96 -4.30
N ASN A 276 7.95 -1.73 -5.22
CA ASN A 276 8.61 -2.99 -4.92
C ASN A 276 9.95 -2.76 -4.21
N THR A 277 10.50 -3.81 -3.59
CA THR A 277 11.78 -3.70 -2.86
C THR A 277 12.98 -3.49 -3.78
N ASP A 278 12.85 -3.62 -5.10
CA ASP A 278 13.88 -3.24 -6.07
C ASP A 278 14.07 -1.71 -6.18
N GLY A 279 13.14 -0.93 -5.63
CA GLY A 279 13.13 0.52 -5.69
C GLY A 279 12.70 1.11 -7.03
N ARG A 280 12.48 0.33 -8.09
CA ARG A 280 12.26 0.83 -9.46
C ARG A 280 10.95 0.41 -10.08
N THR A 281 10.35 -0.65 -9.57
CA THR A 281 9.05 -1.15 -10.03
C THR A 281 8.04 -1.05 -8.91
N GLY A 282 6.79 -1.40 -9.20
CA GLY A 282 5.75 -1.51 -8.22
C GLY A 282 4.46 -2.04 -8.80
N TYR A 283 3.44 -2.05 -7.96
CA TYR A 283 2.11 -2.52 -8.31
C TYR A 283 1.05 -1.66 -7.63
N GLY A 284 -0.17 -1.72 -8.13
CA GLY A 284 -1.27 -1.00 -7.54
C GLY A 284 -2.61 -1.56 -7.96
N GLU A 285 -3.64 -0.95 -7.39
CA GLU A 285 -5.04 -1.27 -7.64
C GLU A 285 -5.86 0.02 -7.73
N LEU A 286 -6.76 0.06 -8.71
CA LEU A 286 -7.71 1.15 -8.90
C LEU A 286 -9.11 0.61 -9.21
N ARG A 287 -10.16 1.39 -8.89
CA ARG A 287 -11.55 1.15 -9.30
C ARG A 287 -11.92 2.02 -10.49
N LYS A 288 -12.39 1.41 -11.56
CA LYS A 288 -13.09 2.10 -12.64
C LYS A 288 -14.56 2.21 -12.31
N GLU A 289 -15.19 3.32 -12.67
CA GLU A 289 -16.62 3.52 -12.49
C GLU A 289 -17.44 3.04 -13.71
N ARG A 290 -16.83 3.04 -14.92
CA ARG A 290 -17.53 2.71 -16.18
C ARG A 290 -16.61 2.00 -17.18
N PRO A 291 -16.88 0.71 -17.50
CA PRO A 291 -17.69 -0.20 -16.68
C PRO A 291 -17.08 -0.34 -15.27
N PRO A 292 -17.89 -0.57 -14.22
CA PRO A 292 -17.39 -0.88 -12.89
C PRO A 292 -16.42 -2.06 -12.91
N ALA A 293 -15.19 -1.83 -12.44
CA ALA A 293 -14.17 -2.88 -12.40
C ALA A 293 -13.05 -2.54 -11.42
N THR A 294 -12.47 -3.56 -10.81
CA THR A 294 -11.20 -3.47 -10.08
C THR A 294 -10.06 -3.82 -11.04
N VAL A 295 -9.10 -2.92 -11.18
CA VAL A 295 -7.95 -3.07 -12.06
C VAL A 295 -6.69 -3.20 -11.22
N ARG A 296 -5.99 -4.32 -11.37
CA ARG A 296 -4.63 -4.49 -10.84
C ARG A 296 -3.62 -4.17 -11.93
N PHE A 297 -2.56 -3.50 -11.53
CA PHE A 297 -1.53 -3.06 -12.46
C PHE A 297 -0.14 -3.15 -11.86
N THR A 298 0.84 -3.10 -12.76
CA THR A 298 2.26 -2.96 -12.45
C THR A 298 2.79 -1.67 -13.09
N PHE A 299 3.85 -1.12 -12.51
CA PHE A 299 4.54 0.03 -13.06
C PHE A 299 6.05 -0.12 -12.90
N ALA A 300 6.79 0.58 -13.74
CA ALA A 300 8.23 0.68 -13.69
C ALA A 300 8.64 2.11 -14.02
N GLU A 301 9.76 2.55 -13.45
CA GLU A 301 10.31 3.88 -13.69
C GLU A 301 10.42 4.20 -15.18
N GLY A 302 9.83 5.34 -15.59
CA GLY A 302 9.85 5.80 -16.98
C GLY A 302 9.01 4.96 -17.96
N GLN A 303 8.28 3.96 -17.48
CA GLN A 303 7.41 3.10 -18.30
C GLN A 303 5.94 3.42 -18.04
N ALA A 304 5.11 3.17 -19.05
CA ALA A 304 3.66 3.25 -18.88
C ALA A 304 3.18 2.16 -17.90
N MET A 305 2.11 2.46 -17.17
CA MET A 305 1.40 1.47 -16.35
C MET A 305 0.95 0.29 -17.22
N ARG A 306 1.16 -0.93 -16.72
CA ARG A 306 0.71 -2.16 -17.36
C ARG A 306 -0.40 -2.80 -16.53
N ILE A 307 -1.59 -2.91 -17.10
CA ILE A 307 -2.70 -3.66 -16.51
C ILE A 307 -2.33 -5.14 -16.49
N THR A 308 -2.41 -5.76 -15.33
CA THR A 308 -2.13 -7.20 -15.15
C THR A 308 -3.41 -8.01 -14.94
N HIS A 309 -4.43 -7.39 -14.36
CA HIS A 309 -5.72 -8.02 -14.15
C HIS A 309 -6.85 -6.99 -14.17
N THR A 310 -8.01 -7.39 -14.67
CA THR A 310 -9.24 -6.59 -14.60
C THR A 310 -10.37 -7.52 -14.19
N GLU A 311 -10.96 -7.23 -13.05
CA GLU A 311 -12.08 -7.96 -12.49
C GLU A 311 -13.32 -7.07 -12.64
N PRO A 312 -14.27 -7.41 -13.54
CA PRO A 312 -15.54 -6.71 -13.62
C PRO A 312 -16.24 -6.78 -12.26
N GLU A 313 -16.75 -5.66 -11.78
CA GLU A 313 -17.60 -5.68 -10.60
C GLU A 313 -18.96 -6.22 -11.05
N GLU A 314 -19.35 -7.40 -10.54
CA GLU A 314 -20.69 -7.89 -10.78
C GLU A 314 -21.69 -6.85 -10.27
N PRO A 315 -22.67 -6.43 -11.08
CA PRO A 315 -23.72 -5.55 -10.62
C PRO A 315 -24.48 -6.29 -9.53
N THR A 316 -24.09 -6.07 -8.27
CA THR A 316 -24.87 -6.57 -7.15
C THR A 316 -26.24 -5.93 -7.27
N ALA A 317 -27.28 -6.76 -7.41
CA ALA A 317 -28.68 -6.33 -7.40
C ALA A 317 -29.11 -5.71 -6.04
N VAL A 318 -28.18 -5.58 -5.10
CA VAL A 318 -28.35 -5.02 -3.77
C VAL A 318 -28.02 -3.54 -3.83
N GLU A 319 -28.88 -2.72 -3.24
CA GLU A 319 -28.83 -1.25 -3.26
C GLU A 319 -27.42 -0.64 -3.10
N PRO A 320 -27.13 0.49 -3.76
CA PRO A 320 -25.81 1.13 -3.86
C PRO A 320 -25.22 1.67 -2.54
N THR A 321 -25.76 1.29 -1.38
CA THR A 321 -25.35 1.77 -0.06
C THR A 321 -24.49 0.77 0.71
N THR A 322 -24.45 -0.51 0.29
CA THR A 322 -23.57 -1.49 0.94
C THR A 322 -22.21 -1.48 0.28
N ILE A 323 -21.32 -0.63 0.79
CA ILE A 323 -19.88 -0.70 0.49
C ILE A 323 -19.43 -2.08 0.98
N LYS A 324 -19.23 -3.04 0.07
CA LYS A 324 -18.47 -4.25 0.44
C LYS A 324 -17.09 -3.74 0.83
N PRO A 325 -16.65 -3.84 2.10
CA PRO A 325 -15.27 -3.60 2.41
C PRO A 325 -14.50 -4.59 1.55
N LEU A 326 -13.77 -4.07 0.57
CA LEU A 326 -12.91 -4.86 -0.26
C LEU A 326 -11.73 -5.26 0.63
N THR A 327 -11.95 -6.26 1.49
CA THR A 327 -10.91 -6.91 2.27
C THR A 327 -10.16 -7.83 1.32
N VAL A 328 -9.48 -7.24 0.33
CA VAL A 328 -8.47 -7.98 -0.41
C VAL A 328 -7.29 -8.06 0.53
N THR A 329 -7.23 -9.17 1.27
CA THR A 329 -5.98 -9.66 1.83
C THR A 329 -5.09 -10.01 0.64
N LEU A 330 -4.50 -9.00 0.02
CA LEU A 330 -3.24 -9.20 -0.65
C LEU A 330 -2.35 -9.65 0.49
N HIS A 331 -2.17 -10.98 0.61
CA HIS A 331 -0.97 -11.53 1.22
C HIS A 331 0.13 -10.66 0.65
N SER A 332 0.66 -9.76 1.48
CA SER A 332 1.71 -8.80 1.18
C SER A 332 2.55 -9.42 0.08
N GLY A 333 2.36 -8.93 -1.15
CA GLY A 333 2.55 -9.70 -2.39
C GLY A 333 3.65 -10.73 -2.18
N GLY A 334 3.27 -12.02 -2.18
CA GLY A 334 4.18 -13.13 -1.86
C GLY A 334 5.56 -12.79 -2.38
N PRO A 335 6.57 -12.87 -1.52
CA PRO A 335 7.70 -11.96 -1.56
C PRO A 335 8.27 -11.85 -2.97
N VAL A 336 8.30 -10.63 -3.53
CA VAL A 336 9.02 -10.36 -4.78
C VAL A 336 10.48 -10.69 -4.50
N ASP A 337 10.94 -11.82 -5.03
CA ASP A 337 12.23 -12.49 -4.76
C ASP A 337 12.48 -12.95 -3.32
N GLY A 338 11.46 -13.41 -2.57
CA GLY A 338 11.68 -14.02 -1.25
C GLY A 338 11.89 -13.01 -0.08
N VAL A 339 11.90 -11.70 -0.35
CA VAL A 339 12.01 -10.65 0.68
C VAL A 339 10.63 -10.05 1.05
N PRO A 340 10.20 -10.09 2.33
CA PRO A 340 8.95 -9.49 2.77
C PRO A 340 8.99 -7.95 2.74
N LEU A 341 7.86 -7.33 2.42
CA LEU A 341 7.64 -5.89 2.58
C LEU A 341 7.44 -5.58 4.07
N ARG A 342 8.45 -4.99 4.71
CA ARG A 342 8.42 -4.59 6.12
C ARG A 342 7.75 -3.22 6.29
N ALA A 343 6.47 -3.17 5.96
CA ALA A 343 5.71 -1.94 5.86
C ALA A 343 4.26 -2.12 6.29
N CYS A 344 3.75 -1.09 6.93
CA CYS A 344 2.34 -0.92 7.23
C CYS A 344 1.63 -0.33 6.01
N LEU A 345 0.86 -1.17 5.30
CA LEU A 345 0.22 -0.80 4.04
C LEU A 345 -1.29 -0.54 4.23
N ASN A 346 -1.67 0.73 4.32
CA ASN A 346 -3.04 1.19 4.61
C ASN A 346 -3.68 2.00 3.48
N GLY A 347 -3.14 1.93 2.26
CA GLY A 347 -3.60 2.71 1.12
C GLY A 347 -2.94 4.10 0.99
N ILE A 348 -3.62 4.99 0.24
CA ILE A 348 -3.10 6.29 -0.23
C ILE A 348 -2.88 7.30 0.89
N ASP A 349 -3.54 7.13 2.04
CA ASP A 349 -3.26 7.92 3.25
C ASP A 349 -2.94 6.99 4.41
N ALA A 350 -1.78 7.19 5.02
CA ALA A 350 -1.28 6.38 6.12
C ALA A 350 -2.23 6.37 7.33
N PHE A 351 -3.03 7.41 7.51
CA PHE A 351 -4.01 7.56 8.58
C PHE A 351 -5.40 7.04 8.21
N GLY A 352 -5.56 6.36 7.07
CA GLY A 352 -6.83 5.77 6.65
C GLY A 352 -7.91 6.81 6.30
N ARG A 353 -7.53 8.06 6.01
CA ARG A 353 -8.48 9.15 5.72
C ARG A 353 -8.95 9.17 4.27
N VAL A 354 -8.30 8.42 3.37
CA VAL A 354 -8.69 8.35 1.96
C VAL A 354 -9.43 7.06 1.68
N THR A 355 -10.73 7.17 1.47
CA THR A 355 -11.62 6.06 1.13
C THR A 355 -12.27 6.36 -0.21
N GLU A 356 -12.06 5.46 -1.19
CA GLU A 356 -12.60 5.62 -2.54
C GLU A 356 -12.32 6.99 -3.18
N GLY A 357 -11.09 7.51 -3.03
CA GLY A 357 -10.69 8.81 -3.59
C GLY A 357 -11.29 10.03 -2.88
N ILE A 358 -11.93 9.84 -1.72
CA ILE A 358 -12.46 10.93 -0.88
C ILE A 358 -11.64 10.99 0.41
N PHE A 359 -11.12 12.18 0.70
CA PHE A 359 -10.45 12.47 1.96
C PHE A 359 -11.45 12.89 3.04
N MET A 360 -11.37 12.24 4.20
CA MET A 360 -12.19 12.48 5.39
C MET A 360 -11.30 12.84 6.60
N SER A 361 -11.54 13.97 7.24
CA SER A 361 -10.72 14.42 8.39
C SER A 361 -10.91 13.58 9.67
N ASN A 362 -11.87 12.66 9.70
CA ASN A 362 -12.18 11.84 10.87
C ASN A 362 -12.73 10.47 10.42
N PRO A 363 -11.89 9.56 9.92
CA PRO A 363 -12.35 8.24 9.52
C PRO A 363 -12.86 7.47 10.74
N LEU A 364 -14.09 6.96 10.65
CA LEU A 364 -14.66 6.04 11.62
C LEU A 364 -14.07 4.63 11.38
N GLY A 365 -12.78 4.44 11.70
CA GLY A 365 -12.21 3.13 12.00
C GLY A 365 -11.45 2.34 10.92
N THR A 366 -10.81 1.29 11.46
CA THR A 366 -10.37 -0.02 10.93
C THR A 366 -9.11 -0.19 10.09
N PHE A 367 -8.50 0.84 9.50
CA PHE A 367 -7.26 0.66 8.70
C PHE A 367 -5.98 0.86 9.52
N GLU A 368 -5.88 0.23 10.69
CA GLU A 368 -4.66 0.28 11.50
C GLU A 368 -3.84 -0.99 11.27
N CYS A 369 -2.52 -0.87 11.11
CA CYS A 369 -1.60 -2.01 11.05
C CYS A 369 -1.41 -2.62 12.42
N ARG A 370 -2.50 -3.14 12.98
CA ARG A 370 -2.58 -3.70 14.32
C ARG A 370 -2.08 -5.13 14.38
N THR A 371 -1.72 -5.70 13.23
CA THR A 371 -1.32 -7.10 13.10
C THR A 371 -0.02 -7.20 12.31
N ALA A 372 0.91 -8.02 12.81
CA ALA A 372 2.14 -8.39 12.12
C ALA A 372 2.36 -9.91 12.23
N TRP A 373 3.23 -10.44 11.37
CA TRP A 373 3.45 -11.89 11.25
C TRP A 373 4.94 -12.21 11.26
N THR A 374 5.33 -13.39 11.76
CA THR A 374 6.73 -13.86 11.69
C THR A 374 6.83 -15.38 11.67
N GLY A 375 7.91 -15.90 11.08
CA GLY A 375 8.21 -17.33 10.91
C GLY A 375 9.40 -17.80 11.72
#